data_AF-A0A7J6CQA4-F1
#
_entry.id   AF-A0A7J6CQA4-F1
#
_cell.length_a   1.000
_cell.length_b   1.000
_cell.length_c   1.000
_cell.angle_alpha   90.00
_cell.angle_beta   90.00
_cell.angle_gamma   90.00
#
_symmetry.space_group_name_H-M   'P 1'
#
loop_
_entity.id
_entity.type
_entity.pdbx_description
1 polymer ?
#
loop_
_entity_poly.entity_id
_entity_poly.type
_entity_poly.pdbx_seq_one_letter_code
_entity_poly.pdbx_strand_id
1 'polypeptide(L)'
;MQKLSFTLLSHLVSITVMPSSLACQLPLLLDYSIFKTQPDSHCTKRSAHITPILADLHWLPVAYRIKFKIILLTFKALNGLAPYYLCNLLHPYSPPRSLRSSDSRLLTIPRYRLSSMGGRSFSVVAPKLWNSLPRSLCLANSLSEFKSLLKTHLFSECYLS
;
A
#
# COMPACT_ATOMS: atom_id res chain seq x y z
N MET A 1 -3.52 54.51 32.44
CA MET A 1 -4.10 55.88 32.41
C MET A 1 -3.20 56.75 31.56
N GLN A 2 -3.77 57.40 30.54
CA GLN A 2 -3.24 58.57 29.82
C GLN A 2 -2.00 58.35 28.93
N LYS A 3 -1.86 58.93 27.73
CA LYS A 3 -2.73 59.74 26.85
C LYS A 3 -2.04 59.74 25.46
N LEU A 4 -2.85 59.78 24.41
CA LEU A 4 -2.46 60.05 23.01
C LEU A 4 -2.04 61.51 22.82
N SER A 5 -1.15 61.78 21.85
CA SER A 5 -1.19 62.96 20.94
C SER A 5 -0.15 62.79 19.81
N PHE A 6 -0.46 62.77 18.50
CA PHE A 6 -0.87 63.89 17.62
C PHE A 6 0.13 65.06 17.75
N THR A 7 0.82 65.64 16.75
CA THR A 7 0.67 65.87 15.30
C THR A 7 2.04 66.42 14.79
N LEU A 8 2.47 66.31 13.53
CA LEU A 8 2.34 67.24 12.38
C LEU A 8 3.44 66.76 11.39
N LEU A 9 3.24 66.60 10.09
CA LEU A 9 3.09 67.70 9.14
C LEU A 9 2.37 67.21 7.87
N SER A 10 1.23 67.84 7.63
CA SER A 10 0.61 68.09 6.33
C SER A 10 1.59 68.68 5.32
N HIS A 11 1.45 68.31 4.04
CA HIS A 11 1.63 69.10 2.80
C HIS A 11 1.56 68.06 1.66
N LEU A 12 0.65 68.03 0.69
CA LEU A 12 -0.31 69.00 0.17
C LEU A 12 -1.48 68.25 -0.49
N VAL A 13 -2.66 68.83 -0.35
CA VAL A 13 -3.87 68.53 -1.13
C VAL A 13 -3.85 69.39 -2.40
N SER A 14 -4.17 68.79 -3.55
CA SER A 14 -4.83 69.40 -4.74
C SER A 14 -5.09 68.25 -5.73
N ILE A 15 -6.25 67.58 -5.72
CA ILE A 15 -7.57 67.94 -6.28
C ILE A 15 -7.53 68.24 -7.79
N THR A 16 -8.08 67.30 -8.55
CA THR A 16 -9.02 67.49 -9.69
C THR A 16 -9.89 66.21 -9.73
N VAL A 17 -11.12 66.18 -9.20
CA VAL A 17 -12.41 66.46 -9.89
C VAL A 17 -12.51 65.70 -11.22
N MET A 18 -13.03 64.46 -11.25
CA MET A 18 -14.45 64.03 -11.53
C MET A 18 -14.82 64.01 -13.04
N PRO A 19 -15.90 63.34 -13.52
CA PRO A 19 -16.70 62.21 -13.01
C PRO A 19 -17.08 61.16 -14.09
N SER A 20 -17.89 60.19 -13.65
CA SER A 20 -19.02 59.57 -14.39
C SER A 20 -18.80 58.55 -15.50
N SER A 21 -19.39 57.37 -15.23
CA SER A 21 -20.23 56.59 -16.14
C SER A 21 -19.58 55.99 -17.38
N LEU A 22 -19.01 54.80 -17.19
CA LEU A 22 -19.39 53.66 -18.03
C LEU A 22 -19.48 52.42 -17.13
N ALA A 23 -20.67 52.25 -16.55
CA ALA A 23 -21.17 50.91 -16.35
C ALA A 23 -21.19 50.17 -17.70
N CYS A 24 -20.98 48.87 -17.64
CA CYS A 24 -21.30 47.93 -18.71
C CYS A 24 -20.39 47.98 -19.94
N GLN A 25 -19.28 47.27 -19.87
CA GLN A 25 -19.07 46.16 -20.81
C GLN A 25 -18.04 45.21 -20.21
N LEU A 26 -18.56 44.11 -19.66
CA LEU A 26 -17.85 42.84 -19.58
C LEU A 26 -17.87 42.25 -21.00
N PRO A 27 -16.72 42.07 -21.67
CA PRO A 27 -16.54 40.94 -22.54
C PRO A 27 -15.97 39.83 -21.67
N LEU A 28 -16.84 38.85 -21.40
CA LEU A 28 -16.46 37.47 -21.20
C LEU A 28 -15.32 37.09 -22.16
N LEU A 29 -14.46 36.17 -21.71
CA LEU A 29 -13.46 35.41 -22.48
C LEU A 29 -11.97 35.77 -22.29
N LEU A 30 -11.48 35.90 -21.05
CA LEU A 30 -10.08 35.53 -20.76
C LEU A 30 -9.87 34.71 -19.47
N ASP A 31 -10.92 34.13 -18.89
CA ASP A 31 -10.76 32.99 -17.96
C ASP A 31 -10.69 31.64 -18.70
N TYR A 32 -10.59 31.65 -20.03
CA TYR A 32 -10.51 30.44 -20.86
C TYR A 32 -9.18 29.68 -20.71
N SER A 33 -8.22 30.23 -19.96
CA SER A 33 -6.90 29.62 -19.74
C SER A 33 -6.75 28.93 -18.39
N ILE A 34 -7.76 28.99 -17.50
CA ILE A 34 -7.76 28.29 -16.20
C ILE A 34 -8.45 26.91 -16.31
N PHE A 35 -9.19 26.66 -17.38
CA PHE A 35 -9.89 25.39 -17.63
C PHE A 35 -9.35 24.67 -18.88
N LYS A 36 -8.02 24.57 -19.03
CA LYS A 36 -7.48 23.32 -19.58
C LYS A 36 -7.74 22.27 -18.53
N THR A 37 -8.90 21.62 -18.61
CA THR A 37 -9.09 20.30 -18.03
C THR A 37 -7.93 19.45 -18.53
N GLN A 38 -6.99 19.18 -17.64
CA GLN A 38 -6.25 17.95 -17.72
C GLN A 38 -7.33 16.88 -17.88
N PRO A 39 -7.33 16.04 -18.92
CA PRO A 39 -8.23 14.91 -18.90
C PRO A 39 -7.85 14.18 -17.62
N ASP A 40 -8.80 14.03 -16.69
CA ASP A 40 -8.70 13.00 -15.67
C ASP A 40 -8.69 11.67 -16.44
N SER A 41 -7.49 11.30 -16.90
CA SER A 41 -7.28 10.38 -18.03
C SER A 41 -7.32 8.94 -17.56
N HIS A 42 -8.33 8.64 -16.76
CA HIS A 42 -8.70 7.27 -16.45
C HIS A 42 -10.22 7.12 -16.53
N CYS A 43 -10.80 7.58 -17.64
CA CYS A 43 -12.08 7.06 -18.10
C CYS A 43 -11.85 5.66 -18.68
N THR A 44 -11.66 4.67 -17.79
CA THR A 44 -11.63 3.27 -18.23
C THR A 44 -13.00 2.89 -18.72
N LYS A 45 -13.05 2.37 -19.95
CA LYS A 45 -14.26 1.75 -20.51
C LYS A 45 -14.80 0.72 -19.50
N ARG A 46 -16.12 0.57 -19.40
CA ARG A 46 -16.77 -0.39 -18.47
C ARG A 46 -16.26 -1.82 -18.62
N SER A 47 -15.85 -2.20 -19.83
CA SER A 47 -15.31 -3.52 -20.17
C SER A 47 -13.77 -3.60 -20.06
N ALA A 48 -13.10 -2.51 -19.67
CA ALA A 48 -11.66 -2.54 -19.46
C ALA A 48 -11.32 -3.45 -18.28
N HIS A 49 -10.16 -4.10 -18.37
CA HIS A 49 -9.70 -4.96 -17.30
C HIS A 49 -9.43 -4.12 -16.03
N ILE A 50 -9.85 -4.64 -14.86
CA ILE A 50 -9.75 -3.90 -13.59
C ILE A 50 -8.33 -3.90 -12.99
N THR A 51 -7.44 -4.81 -13.43
CA THR A 51 -6.07 -4.93 -12.91
C THR A 51 -5.23 -3.65 -12.99
N PRO A 52 -5.16 -2.89 -14.10
CA PRO A 52 -4.42 -1.61 -14.13
C PRO A 52 -4.93 -0.63 -13.06
N ILE A 53 -6.25 -0.54 -12.88
CA ILE A 53 -6.88 0.31 -11.87
C ILE A 53 -6.44 -0.11 -10.47
N LEU A 54 -6.46 -1.41 -10.18
CA LEU A 54 -6.02 -1.93 -8.88
C LEU A 54 -4.53 -1.70 -8.65
N ALA A 55 -3.70 -1.74 -9.70
CA ALA A 55 -2.28 -1.45 -9.61
C ALA A 55 -2.04 0.03 -9.27
N ASP A 56 -2.72 0.95 -9.95
CA ASP A 56 -2.63 2.40 -9.72
C ASP A 56 -3.09 2.77 -8.30
N LEU A 57 -4.14 2.13 -7.80
CA LEU A 57 -4.61 2.31 -6.43
C LEU A 57 -3.73 1.60 -5.38
N HIS A 58 -2.71 0.86 -5.80
CA HIS A 58 -1.86 0.03 -4.95
C HIS A 58 -2.67 -0.99 -4.11
N TRP A 59 -3.75 -1.53 -4.70
CA TRP A 59 -4.68 -2.45 -4.06
C TRP A 59 -4.35 -3.90 -4.39
N LEU A 60 -3.85 -4.65 -3.40
CA LEU A 60 -3.55 -6.07 -3.57
C LEU A 60 -4.84 -6.89 -3.80
N PRO A 61 -4.94 -7.76 -4.84
CA PRO A 61 -6.14 -8.56 -5.10
C PRO A 61 -6.43 -9.56 -3.99
N VAL A 62 -7.70 -9.98 -3.88
CA VAL A 62 -8.20 -10.83 -2.79
C VAL A 62 -7.38 -12.13 -2.63
N ALA A 63 -7.03 -12.78 -3.74
CA ALA A 63 -6.21 -14.01 -3.71
C ALA A 63 -4.86 -13.79 -3.02
N TYR A 64 -4.19 -12.67 -3.29
CA TYR A 64 -2.92 -12.31 -2.67
C TYR A 64 -3.08 -11.83 -1.22
N ARG A 65 -4.22 -11.20 -0.87
CA ARG A 65 -4.53 -10.88 0.54
C ARG A 65 -4.70 -12.15 1.39
N ILE A 66 -5.29 -13.21 0.84
CA ILE A 66 -5.39 -14.50 1.52
C ILE A 66 -3.99 -15.07 1.76
N LYS A 67 -3.13 -15.11 0.74
CA LYS A 67 -1.73 -15.53 0.88
C LYS A 67 -1.00 -14.71 1.96
N PHE A 68 -1.14 -13.39 1.93
CA PHE A 68 -0.56 -12.47 2.91
C PHE A 68 -0.97 -12.85 4.34
N LYS A 69 -2.26 -13.09 4.60
CA LYS A 69 -2.76 -13.45 5.93
C LYS A 69 -2.24 -14.80 6.40
N ILE A 70 -2.18 -15.80 5.51
CA ILE A 70 -1.65 -17.13 5.84
C ILE A 70 -0.17 -17.02 6.21
N ILE A 71 0.64 -16.41 5.34
CA ILE A 71 2.09 -16.24 5.56
C ILE A 71 2.37 -15.44 6.83
N LEU A 72 1.61 -14.37 7.08
CA LEU A 72 1.75 -13.57 8.29
C LEU A 72 1.40 -14.38 9.55
N LEU A 73 0.38 -15.23 9.48
CA LEU A 73 0.07 -16.15 10.56
C LEU A 73 1.18 -17.18 10.78
N THR A 74 1.79 -17.68 9.71
CA THR A 74 2.97 -18.57 9.77
C THR A 74 4.14 -17.89 10.47
N PHE A 75 4.48 -16.65 10.08
CA PHE A 75 5.53 -15.88 10.75
C PHE A 75 5.27 -15.74 12.24
N LYS A 76 4.03 -15.39 12.63
CA LYS A 76 3.64 -15.29 14.04
C LYS A 76 3.80 -16.61 14.79
N ALA A 77 3.35 -17.72 14.19
CA ALA A 77 3.45 -19.04 14.79
C ALA A 77 4.91 -19.47 14.99
N LEU A 78 5.79 -19.22 14.02
CA LEU A 78 7.22 -19.53 14.13
C LEU A 78 7.93 -18.69 15.20
N ASN A 79 7.46 -17.46 15.47
CA ASN A 79 8.01 -16.59 16.51
C ASN A 79 7.28 -16.74 17.86
N GLY A 80 6.40 -17.73 18.04
CA GLY A 80 5.66 -17.94 19.30
C GLY A 80 4.63 -16.86 19.63
N LEU A 81 4.26 -16.01 18.65
CA LEU A 81 3.25 -14.95 18.80
C LEU A 81 1.82 -15.43 18.49
N ALA A 82 1.66 -16.67 18.06
CA ALA A 82 0.37 -17.30 17.81
C ALA A 82 0.02 -18.30 18.92
N PRO A 83 -1.26 -18.68 19.07
CA PRO A 83 -1.66 -19.75 19.97
C PRO A 83 -0.89 -21.06 19.74
N TYR A 84 -0.59 -21.77 20.82
CA TYR A 84 0.25 -22.98 20.83
C TYR A 84 -0.20 -24.05 19.82
N TYR A 85 -1.50 -24.25 19.66
CA TYR A 85 -2.03 -25.23 18.71
C TYR A 85 -1.63 -24.93 17.25
N LEU A 86 -1.49 -23.65 16.86
CA LEU A 86 -1.03 -23.28 15.51
C LEU A 86 0.46 -23.50 15.35
N CYS A 87 1.24 -23.20 16.40
CA CYS A 87 2.68 -23.42 16.41
C CYS A 87 3.00 -24.90 16.19
N ASN A 88 2.30 -25.80 16.88
CA ASN A 88 2.50 -27.24 16.77
C ASN A 88 2.14 -27.85 15.41
N LEU A 89 1.39 -27.13 14.57
CA LEU A 89 1.10 -27.59 13.22
C LEU A 89 2.28 -27.41 12.26
N LEU A 90 3.24 -26.53 12.60
CA LEU A 90 4.37 -26.19 11.76
C LEU A 90 5.63 -26.90 12.25
N HIS A 91 6.27 -27.65 11.36
CA HIS A 91 7.45 -28.44 11.68
C HIS A 91 8.64 -27.94 10.87
N PRO A 92 9.75 -27.53 11.51
CA PRO A 92 10.98 -27.20 10.80
C PRO A 92 11.46 -28.36 9.92
N TYR A 93 11.99 -28.04 8.74
CA TYR A 93 12.60 -29.03 7.87
C TYR A 93 13.99 -29.41 8.40
N SER A 94 14.15 -30.66 8.83
CA SER A 94 15.43 -31.21 9.28
C SER A 94 15.90 -32.29 8.31
N PRO A 95 16.90 -31.99 7.45
CA PRO A 95 17.44 -33.00 6.54
C PRO A 95 18.29 -34.02 7.30
N PRO A 96 18.32 -35.30 6.86
CA PRO A 96 19.11 -36.35 7.53
C PRO A 96 20.63 -36.14 7.45
N ARG A 97 21.09 -35.27 6.54
CA ARG A 97 22.49 -34.86 6.39
C ARG A 97 22.53 -33.35 6.25
N SER A 98 23.59 -32.71 6.75
CA SER A 98 23.79 -31.27 6.60
C SER A 98 23.96 -30.92 5.12
N LEU A 99 23.10 -30.04 4.61
CA LEU A 99 23.11 -29.54 3.25
C LEU A 99 23.37 -28.03 3.28
N ARG A 100 23.88 -27.44 2.20
CA ARG A 100 24.06 -25.98 2.11
C ARG A 100 22.75 -25.18 2.26
N SER A 101 21.60 -25.84 2.09
CA SER A 101 20.26 -25.29 2.32
C SER A 101 19.71 -25.55 3.73
N SER A 102 20.44 -26.20 4.64
CA SER A 102 19.95 -26.50 6.00
C SER A 102 19.49 -25.24 6.74
N ASP A 103 20.18 -24.11 6.53
CA ASP A 103 19.88 -22.86 7.23
C ASP A 103 18.65 -22.11 6.68
N SER A 104 17.97 -22.64 5.65
CA SER A 104 16.95 -21.89 4.90
C SER A 104 15.60 -21.66 5.57
N ARG A 105 15.49 -21.89 6.89
CA ARG A 105 14.24 -21.73 7.69
C ARG A 105 13.02 -22.36 6.99
N LEU A 106 13.23 -23.50 6.31
CA LEU A 106 12.19 -24.20 5.57
C LEU A 106 11.29 -25.00 6.52
N LEU A 107 10.07 -25.24 6.08
CA LEU A 107 9.08 -26.03 6.79
C LEU A 107 8.79 -27.35 6.05
N THR A 108 8.58 -28.41 6.83
CA THR A 108 8.16 -29.70 6.29
C THR A 108 6.70 -29.63 5.85
N ILE A 109 6.42 -30.06 4.62
CA ILE A 109 5.05 -30.15 4.10
C ILE A 109 4.53 -31.57 4.36
N PRO A 110 3.49 -31.76 5.21
CA PRO A 110 2.94 -33.08 5.47
C PRO A 110 2.25 -33.64 4.22
N ARG A 111 2.27 -34.97 4.08
CA ARG A 111 1.54 -35.65 3.00
C ARG A 111 0.04 -35.58 3.28
N TYR A 112 -0.75 -35.29 2.25
CA TYR A 112 -2.20 -35.26 2.32
C TYR A 112 -2.80 -36.08 1.17
N ARG A 113 -3.97 -36.67 1.39
CA ARG A 113 -4.66 -37.52 0.39
C ARG A 113 -5.69 -36.76 -0.43
N LEU A 114 -6.42 -35.83 0.19
CA LEU A 114 -7.51 -35.07 -0.45
C LEU A 114 -7.06 -33.63 -0.68
N SER A 115 -7.09 -33.17 -1.94
CA SER A 115 -6.72 -31.80 -2.32
C SER A 115 -7.71 -30.75 -1.79
N SER A 116 -9.00 -31.10 -1.71
CA SER A 116 -10.08 -30.20 -1.27
C SER A 116 -10.02 -29.88 0.22
N MET A 117 -9.87 -30.89 1.08
CA MET A 117 -9.86 -30.71 2.53
C MET A 117 -8.45 -30.69 3.10
N GLY A 118 -7.68 -31.76 2.90
CA GLY A 118 -6.33 -31.90 3.45
C GLY A 118 -5.35 -30.89 2.85
N GLY A 119 -5.38 -30.72 1.52
CA GLY A 119 -4.48 -29.82 0.80
C GLY A 119 -4.68 -28.33 1.11
N ARG A 120 -5.85 -27.95 1.63
CA ARG A 120 -6.19 -26.56 2.01
C ARG A 120 -5.99 -26.27 3.50
N SER A 121 -5.64 -27.29 4.29
CA SER A 121 -5.39 -27.12 5.72
C SER A 121 -4.20 -26.20 5.98
N PHE A 122 -4.21 -25.51 7.13
CA PHE A 122 -3.12 -24.62 7.52
C PHE A 122 -1.78 -25.35 7.57
N SER A 123 -1.74 -26.57 8.13
CA SER A 123 -0.52 -27.40 8.23
C SER A 123 0.09 -27.77 6.87
N VAL A 124 -0.66 -27.67 5.77
CA VAL A 124 -0.15 -27.92 4.41
C VAL A 124 0.14 -26.61 3.68
N VAL A 125 -0.84 -25.69 3.64
CA VAL A 125 -0.76 -24.47 2.83
C VAL A 125 0.28 -23.49 3.39
N ALA A 126 0.38 -23.36 4.71
CA ALA A 126 1.33 -22.44 5.33
C ALA A 126 2.79 -22.82 5.00
N PRO A 127 3.25 -24.07 5.24
CA PRO A 127 4.57 -24.51 4.79
C PRO A 127 4.82 -24.33 3.29
N LYS A 128 3.81 -24.62 2.45
CA LYS A 128 3.93 -24.47 0.99
C LYS A 128 4.17 -23.01 0.57
N LEU A 129 3.39 -22.07 1.12
CA LEU A 129 3.54 -20.65 0.85
C LEU A 129 4.80 -20.06 1.48
N TRP A 130 5.18 -20.54 2.66
CA TRP A 130 6.40 -20.09 3.34
C TRP A 130 7.65 -20.49 2.54
N ASN A 131 7.70 -21.73 2.07
CA ASN A 131 8.85 -22.24 1.31
C ASN A 131 8.99 -21.61 -0.08
N SER A 132 7.96 -20.98 -0.64
CA SER A 132 8.06 -20.22 -1.89
C SER A 132 8.60 -18.80 -1.70
N LEU A 133 8.81 -18.34 -0.46
CA LEU A 133 9.31 -16.99 -0.21
C LEU A 133 10.83 -16.90 -0.38
N PRO A 134 11.34 -15.73 -0.83
CA PRO A 134 12.77 -15.47 -0.82
C PRO A 134 13.31 -15.45 0.62
N ARG A 135 14.55 -15.95 0.76
CA ARG A 135 15.27 -16.06 2.04
C ARG A 135 15.31 -14.73 2.82
N SER A 136 15.47 -13.61 2.11
CA SER A 136 15.52 -12.28 2.71
C SER A 136 14.27 -11.94 3.52
N LEU A 137 13.08 -12.36 3.08
CA LEU A 137 11.83 -12.17 3.83
C LEU A 137 11.78 -13.02 5.09
N CYS A 138 12.22 -14.28 5.00
CA CYS A 138 12.18 -15.21 6.13
C CYS A 138 13.17 -14.84 7.25
N LEU A 139 14.14 -13.96 6.97
CA LEU A 139 15.14 -13.46 7.91
C LEU A 139 14.76 -12.13 8.60
N ALA A 140 13.60 -11.55 8.29
CA ALA A 140 13.15 -10.32 8.93
C ALA A 140 13.12 -10.45 10.47
N ASN A 141 13.55 -9.41 11.16
CA ASN A 141 13.75 -9.43 12.62
C ASN A 141 12.51 -8.96 13.39
N SER A 142 11.59 -8.27 12.71
CA SER A 142 10.38 -7.73 13.32
C SER A 142 9.13 -7.97 12.48
N LEU A 143 7.97 -7.97 13.15
CA LEU A 143 6.69 -8.17 12.49
C LEU A 143 6.30 -7.01 11.56
N SER A 144 6.69 -5.78 11.89
CA SER A 144 6.44 -4.59 11.07
C SER A 144 7.27 -4.63 9.78
N GLU A 145 8.56 -4.94 9.89
CA GLU A 145 9.46 -5.12 8.76
C GLU A 145 8.97 -6.25 7.84
N PHE A 146 8.65 -7.42 8.41
CA PHE A 146 8.13 -8.55 7.66
C PHE A 146 6.85 -8.20 6.89
N LYS A 147 5.91 -7.48 7.52
CA LYS A 147 4.67 -7.03 6.87
C LYS A 147 4.94 -6.13 5.67
N SER A 148 5.85 -5.18 5.81
CA SER A 148 6.20 -4.23 4.76
C SER A 148 6.79 -4.98 3.57
N LEU A 149 7.84 -5.79 3.81
CA LEU A 149 8.53 -6.52 2.76
C LEU A 149 7.62 -7.56 2.07
N LEU A 150 6.78 -8.27 2.84
CA LEU A 150 5.83 -9.24 2.28
C LEU A 150 4.80 -8.56 1.36
N LYS A 151 4.30 -7.39 1.75
CA LYS A 151 3.35 -6.64 0.92
C LYS A 151 4.00 -6.25 -0.41
N THR A 152 5.23 -5.73 -0.36
CA THR A 152 6.00 -5.36 -1.55
C THR A 152 6.22 -6.57 -2.47
N HIS A 153 6.66 -7.70 -1.91
CA HIS A 153 6.89 -8.93 -2.68
C HIS A 153 5.62 -9.46 -3.37
N LEU A 154 4.49 -9.53 -2.65
CA LEU A 154 3.24 -9.99 -3.24
C LEU A 154 2.67 -9.01 -4.26
N PHE A 155 2.96 -7.71 -4.12
CA PHE A 155 2.58 -6.71 -5.10
C PHE A 155 3.37 -6.88 -6.40
N SER A 156 4.70 -7.09 -6.30
CA SER A 156 5.53 -7.38 -7.48
C SER A 156 5.13 -8.68 -8.16
N GLU A 157 4.84 -9.76 -7.41
CA GLU A 157 4.35 -11.01 -7.99
C GLU A 157 3.01 -10.88 -8.71
N CYS A 158 2.18 -9.90 -8.34
CA CYS A 158 0.84 -9.76 -8.89
C CYS A 158 0.80 -8.90 -10.16
N TYR A 159 1.66 -7.87 -10.25
CA TYR A 159 1.57 -6.83 -11.27
C TYR A 159 2.82 -6.69 -12.15
N LEU A 160 3.97 -7.22 -11.72
CA LEU A 160 5.26 -7.07 -12.41
C LEU A 160 5.80 -8.41 -12.93
N SER A 161 5.00 -9.49 -12.86
CA SER A 161 5.34 -10.85 -13.31
C SER A 161 4.90 -11.13 -14.74
#